data_AF-A0A0C1QIC1-F1
#
_entry.id   AF-A0A0C1QIC1-F1
#
_cell.length_a   1.000
_cell.length_b   1.000
_cell.length_c   1.000
_cell.angle_alpha   90.00
_cell.angle_beta   90.00
_cell.angle_gamma   90.00
#
_symmetry.space_group_name_H-M   'P 1'
#
loop_
_entity.id
_entity.type
_entity.pdbx_description
1 polymer ?
#
loop_
_entity_poly.entity_id
_entity_poly.type
_entity_poly.pdbx_seq_one_letter_code
_entity_poly.pdbx_strand_id
1 'polypeptide(L)'
;MQPATSQEILEELDKLNRHYPIIGLNEYQLQELMTDYIEDLSPYPIDLIRDACTAYRRNGKHLYFPKIGQLLEMIAEPRKQRSWQYKKINMLLEKAK
;
A
#
# COMPACT_ATOMS: atom_id res chain seq x y z
N MET A 1 3.15 -8.85 -11.91
CA MET A 1 3.56 -8.23 -10.63
C MET A 1 3.08 -9.14 -9.53
N GLN A 2 3.96 -9.58 -8.64
CA GLN A 2 3.57 -10.41 -7.51
C GLN A 2 2.89 -9.53 -6.45
N PRO A 3 1.73 -9.93 -5.92
CA PRO A 3 1.11 -9.25 -4.78
C PRO A 3 1.99 -9.34 -3.54
N ALA A 4 1.87 -8.37 -2.64
CA ALA A 4 2.58 -8.37 -1.36
C ALA A 4 2.08 -9.49 -0.46
N THR A 5 2.99 -10.07 0.32
CA THR A 5 2.64 -11.01 1.39
C THR A 5 2.13 -10.25 2.62
N SER A 6 1.31 -10.90 3.45
CA SER A 6 0.84 -10.31 4.71
C SER A 6 1.98 -9.84 5.62
N GLN A 7 3.09 -10.59 5.64
CA GLN A 7 4.29 -10.23 6.41
C GLN A 7 4.90 -8.92 5.92
N GLU A 8 5.09 -8.76 4.60
CA GLU A 8 5.64 -7.52 4.03
C GLU A 8 4.72 -6.32 4.28
N ILE A 9 3.41 -6.52 4.23
CA ILE A 9 2.42 -5.48 4.54
C ILE A 9 2.57 -5.05 6.01
N LEU A 10 2.58 -6.01 6.93
CA LEU A 10 2.74 -5.75 8.36
C LEU A 10 4.05 -5.01 8.69
N GLU A 11 5.15 -5.33 8.00
CA GLU A 11 6.42 -4.63 8.18
C GLU A 11 6.34 -3.15 7.79
N GLU A 12 5.60 -2.81 6.74
CA GLU A 12 5.42 -1.40 6.34
C GLU A 12 4.42 -0.67 7.27
N LEU A 13 3.39 -1.35 7.77
CA LEU A 13 2.45 -0.81 8.75
C LEU A 13 3.11 -0.60 10.12
N ASP A 14 3.97 -1.51 10.56
CA ASP A 14 4.75 -1.35 11.80
C ASP A 14 5.66 -0.12 11.71
N LYS A 15 6.34 0.08 10.58
CA LYS A 15 7.12 1.31 10.34
C LYS A 15 6.24 2.55 10.46
N LEU A 16 5.05 2.56 9.86
CA LEU A 16 4.11 3.68 10.01
C LEU A 16 3.70 3.90 11.47
N ASN A 17 3.42 2.83 12.21
CA ASN A 17 2.99 2.88 13.60
C ASN A 17 4.08 3.48 14.50
N ARG A 18 5.36 3.23 14.22
CA ARG A 18 6.48 3.86 14.94
C ARG A 18 6.55 5.39 14.75
N HIS A 19 6.05 5.91 13.63
CA HIS A 19 5.97 7.35 13.37
C HIS A 19 4.66 7.97 13.85
N TYR A 20 3.58 7.19 13.77
CA TYR A 20 2.22 7.61 14.11
C TYR A 20 1.56 6.54 14.98
N PRO A 21 1.85 6.53 16.30
CA PRO A 21 1.37 5.48 17.18
C PRO A 21 -0.15 5.36 17.19
N ILE A 22 -0.65 4.15 17.01
CA ILE A 22 -2.06 3.81 17.23
C ILE A 22 -2.27 3.68 18.73
N ILE A 23 -3.09 4.56 19.31
CA ILE A 23 -3.35 4.63 20.75
C ILE A 23 -4.83 4.37 21.02
N GLY A 24 -5.14 3.69 22.13
CA GLY A 24 -6.51 3.53 22.62
C GLY A 24 -7.26 2.31 22.06
N LEU A 25 -6.59 1.46 21.26
CA LEU A 25 -7.11 0.15 20.87
C LEU A 25 -6.62 -0.93 21.84
N ASN A 26 -7.48 -1.88 22.15
CA ASN A 26 -7.06 -3.13 22.77
C ASN A 26 -6.44 -4.08 21.72
N GLU A 27 -5.84 -5.17 22.18
CA GLU A 27 -5.15 -6.14 21.31
C GLU A 27 -6.05 -6.72 20.22
N TYR A 28 -7.29 -7.08 20.57
CA TYR A 28 -8.26 -7.62 19.62
C TYR A 28 -8.64 -6.60 18.54
N GLN A 29 -8.91 -5.36 18.92
CA GLN A 29 -9.21 -4.27 17.99
C GLN A 29 -8.04 -3.93 17.07
N LEU A 30 -6.81 -3.97 17.60
CA LEU A 30 -5.61 -3.78 16.80
C LEU A 30 -5.44 -4.92 15.79
N GLN A 31 -5.70 -6.15 16.20
CA GLN A 31 -5.63 -7.32 15.33
C GLN A 31 -6.67 -7.26 14.19
N GLU A 32 -7.92 -6.91 14.49
CA GLU A 32 -8.96 -6.68 13.48
C GLU A 32 -8.53 -5.58 12.51
N LEU A 33 -8.06 -4.44 13.03
CA LEU A 33 -7.58 -3.34 12.19
C LEU A 33 -6.43 -3.77 11.27
N MET A 34 -5.44 -4.52 11.76
CA MET A 34 -4.33 -4.98 10.93
C MET A 34 -4.80 -6.00 9.88
N THR A 35 -5.79 -6.83 10.20
CA THR A 35 -6.38 -7.78 9.26
C THR A 35 -7.06 -7.04 8.11
N ASP A 36 -7.87 -6.03 8.40
CA ASP A 36 -8.53 -5.20 7.38
C ASP A 36 -7.50 -4.55 6.44
N TYR A 37 -6.39 -4.01 6.99
CA TYR A 37 -5.34 -3.42 6.17
C TYR A 37 -4.62 -4.45 5.30
N ILE A 38 -4.37 -5.66 5.82
CA ILE A 38 -3.79 -6.75 5.04
C ILE A 38 -4.72 -7.10 3.87
N GLU A 39 -6.01 -7.26 4.12
CA GLU A 39 -6.99 -7.61 3.08
C GLU A 39 -7.02 -6.54 1.98
N ASP A 40 -7.12 -5.26 2.37
CA ASP A 40 -7.19 -4.14 1.42
C ASP A 40 -5.88 -3.93 0.64
N LEU A 41 -4.72 -4.19 1.25
CA LEU A 41 -3.41 -4.00 0.61
C LEU A 41 -2.93 -5.25 -0.16
N SER A 42 -3.42 -6.44 0.17
CA SER A 42 -3.02 -7.71 -0.47
C SER A 42 -3.09 -7.74 -2.00
N PRO A 43 -3.99 -7.04 -2.70
CA PRO A 43 -4.02 -7.05 -4.17
C PRO A 43 -2.89 -6.25 -4.82
N TYR A 44 -2.11 -5.50 -4.03
CA TYR A 44 -1.11 -4.57 -4.52
C TYR A 44 0.31 -5.12 -4.33
N PRO A 45 1.24 -4.82 -5.24
CA PRO A 45 2.63 -5.22 -5.08
C PRO A 45 3.31 -4.39 -3.96
N ILE A 46 4.27 -5.00 -3.27
CA ILE A 46 4.92 -4.42 -2.08
C ILE A 46 5.62 -3.09 -2.37
N ASP A 47 6.16 -2.90 -3.58
CA ASP A 47 6.83 -1.68 -3.95
C ASP A 47 5.87 -0.47 -3.96
N LEU A 48 4.64 -0.64 -4.46
CA LEU A 48 3.63 0.41 -4.42
C LEU A 48 3.17 0.73 -2.99
N ILE A 49 3.03 -0.30 -2.15
CA ILE A 49 2.65 -0.13 -0.74
C ILE A 49 3.76 0.63 -0.01
N ARG A 50 5.03 0.25 -0.21
CA ARG A 50 6.18 0.91 0.39
C ARG A 50 6.31 2.35 -0.06
N ASP A 51 6.09 2.63 -1.34
CA ASP A 51 6.11 3.99 -1.89
C ASP A 51 5.01 4.86 -1.26
N ALA A 52 3.80 4.33 -1.13
CA ALA A 52 2.69 5.02 -0.47
C ALA A 52 2.97 5.29 1.02
N CYS A 53 3.43 4.28 1.76
CA CYS A 53 3.80 4.44 3.17
C CYS A 53 4.93 5.48 3.33
N THR A 54 5.92 5.47 2.43
CA THR A 54 7.03 6.44 2.44
C THR A 54 6.55 7.85 2.10
N ALA A 55 5.69 8.00 1.09
CA ALA A 55 5.11 9.28 0.70
C ALA A 55 4.28 9.87 1.84
N TYR A 56 3.47 9.04 2.52
CA TYR A 56 2.71 9.45 3.69
C TYR A 56 3.63 9.98 4.80
N ARG A 57 4.66 9.20 5.19
CA ARG A 57 5.62 9.64 6.23
C ARG A 57 6.35 10.95 5.89
N ARG A 58 6.67 11.15 4.61
CA ARG A 58 7.36 12.36 4.14
C ARG A 58 6.45 13.58 4.05
N ASN A 59 5.14 13.37 4.02
CA ASN A 59 4.18 14.47 4.06
C ASN A 59 4.05 14.96 5.51
N GLY A 60 4.84 15.97 5.86
CA GLY A 60 4.91 16.56 7.21
C GLY A 60 3.62 17.23 7.72
N LYS A 61 2.50 17.08 7.00
CA LYS A 61 1.17 17.52 7.43
C LYS A 61 0.39 16.43 8.17
N HIS A 62 0.82 15.17 8.09
CA HIS A 62 0.13 14.08 8.76
C HIS A 62 0.58 13.96 10.22
N LEU A 63 -0.38 13.81 11.12
CA LEU A 63 -0.17 13.70 12.57
C LEU A 63 -0.62 12.34 13.14
N TYR A 64 -1.35 11.55 12.36
CA TYR A 64 -2.01 10.34 12.80
C TYR A 64 -1.67 9.18 11.87
N PHE A 65 -1.92 7.95 12.33
CA PHE A 65 -1.80 6.77 11.51
C PHE A 65 -2.71 6.91 10.28
N PRO A 66 -2.22 6.59 9.06
CA PRO A 66 -3.02 6.76 7.85
C PRO A 66 -4.31 5.95 7.94
N LYS A 67 -5.42 6.52 7.45
CA LYS A 67 -6.59 5.71 7.12
C LYS A 67 -6.27 4.89 5.87
N ILE A 68 -6.82 3.68 5.77
CA ILE A 68 -6.57 2.79 4.63
C ILE A 68 -6.86 3.46 3.28
N GLY A 69 -7.95 4.24 3.18
CA GLY A 69 -8.28 5.01 1.98
C GLY A 69 -7.18 5.99 1.54
N GLN A 70 -6.43 6.58 2.47
CA GLN A 70 -5.32 7.49 2.15
C GLN A 70 -4.16 6.72 1.50
N LEU A 71 -3.87 5.50 1.97
CA LEU A 71 -2.86 4.65 1.34
C LEU A 71 -3.34 4.18 -0.04
N LEU A 72 -4.60 3.76 -0.15
CA LEU A 72 -5.17 3.30 -1.42
C LEU A 72 -5.19 4.41 -2.49
N GLU A 73 -5.48 5.66 -2.12
CA GLU A 73 -5.39 6.82 -3.01
C GLU A 73 -3.97 7.02 -3.54
N MET A 74 -2.95 6.91 -2.68
CA MET A 74 -1.54 7.01 -3.08
C MET A 74 -1.09 5.87 -4.00
N ILE A 75 -1.71 4.68 -3.87
CA ILE A 75 -1.41 3.49 -4.67
C ILE A 75 -2.15 3.50 -6.02
N ALA A 76 -3.35 4.08 -6.08
CA ALA A 76 -4.27 3.96 -7.21
C ALA A 76 -3.68 4.49 -8.52
N GLU A 77 -3.10 5.69 -8.52
CA GLU A 77 -2.56 6.32 -9.73
C GLU A 77 -1.32 5.58 -10.27
N PRO A 78 -0.29 5.26 -9.45
CA PRO A 78 0.82 4.42 -9.90
C PRO A 78 0.39 3.05 -10.47
N ARG A 79 -0.63 2.42 -9.87
CA ARG A 79 -1.16 1.14 -10.36
C ARG A 79 -1.80 1.28 -11.73
N LYS A 80 -2.63 2.30 -11.95
CA LYS A 80 -3.26 2.57 -13.25
C LYS A 80 -2.19 2.79 -14.32
N GLN A 81 -1.17 3.60 -14.02
CA GLN A 81 -0.09 3.88 -14.94
C GLN A 81 0.67 2.62 -15.35
N ARG A 82 1.02 1.75 -14.38
CA ARG A 82 1.66 0.45 -14.64
C ARG A 82 0.79 -0.44 -15.50
N SER A 83 -0.50 -0.56 -15.19
CA SER A 83 -1.44 -1.37 -15.99
C SER A 83 -1.48 -0.91 -17.45
N TRP A 84 -1.53 0.40 -17.67
CA TRP A 84 -1.52 0.97 -19.01
C TRP A 84 -0.20 0.71 -19.75
N GLN A 85 0.94 0.88 -19.09
CA GLN A 85 2.26 0.59 -19.66
C GLN A 85 2.39 -0.87 -20.08
N TYR A 86 1.96 -1.83 -19.25
CA TYR A 86 1.95 -3.24 -19.61
C TYR A 86 1.09 -3.53 -20.82
N LYS A 87 -0.14 -2.99 -20.88
CA LYS A 87 -1.01 -3.13 -22.05
C LYS A 87 -0.34 -2.59 -23.31
N LYS A 88 0.29 -1.42 -23.22
CA LYS A 88 1.01 -0.80 -24.34
C LYS A 88 2.17 -1.66 -24.83
N ILE A 89 3.00 -2.18 -23.92
CA ILE A 89 4.13 -3.05 -24.26
C ILE A 89 3.64 -4.33 -24.93
N ASN A 90 2.62 -4.99 -24.37
CA ASN A 90 2.07 -6.22 -24.96
C ASN A 90 1.53 -5.97 -26.38
N MET A 91 0.79 -4.87 -26.59
CA MET A 91 0.32 -4.50 -27.92
C MET A 91 1.47 -4.27 -28.93
N LEU A 92 2.60 -3.71 -28.49
CA LEU A 92 3.77 -3.52 -29.35
C LEU A 92 4.47 -4.84 -29.67
N LEU A 93 4.60 -5.73 -28.68
CA LEU A 93 5.19 -7.06 -28.87
C LEU A 93 4.35 -7.94 -29.79
N GLU A 94 3.02 -7.85 -29.73
CA GLU A 94 2.12 -8.56 -30.65
C GLU A 94 2.22 -8.06 -32.09
N LYS A 95 2.38 -6.74 -32.28
CA LYS A 95 2.55 -6.14 -33.63
C LYS A 95 3.92 -6.38 -34.26
N ALA A 96 4.92 -6.74 -33.46
CA ALA A 96 6.29 -7.00 -33.92
C ALA A 96 6.53 -8.48 -34.26
N LYS A 97 5.52 -9.34 -34.09
CA LYS A 97 5.49 -10.73 -34.54
C LYS A 97 4.85 -10.81 -35.93
#